data_AF-A0A8D2DAV3-F1
#
_entry.id   AF-A0A8D2DAV3-F1
#
_cell.length_a   1.000
_cell.length_b   1.000
_cell.length_c   1.000
_cell.angle_alpha   90.00
_cell.angle_beta   90.00
_cell.angle_gamma   90.00
#
_symmetry.space_group_name_H-M   'P 1'
#
loop_
_entity.id
_entity.type
_entity.pdbx_description
1 polymer ?
#
loop_
_entity_poly.entity_id
_entity_poly.type
_entity_poly.pdbx_seq_one_letter_code
_entity_poly.pdbx_strand_id
1 'polypeptide(L)'
;MLDPQGLQRVKIIANDNLWEPISTSVLLDSALWKVVDVIGAHYPGVHTVQTAKLTEKKLRSSEDFSTLNSDVGAGCWGRILNQNYINGYMTSTIAWNLVASYYEHLPYGQCGLMTAQEPWSGHYVVESPIWLSAHTTQFTQPGWYYLKTVGHLEKGGSYVALTDGLGNLIIIAETMSHKHSTCIRPFLPYYNVSHQLATFVLKGSFSDIPELQVWYTKLAKPLERRLFKQLDSLWLLDTGGCFTLDLQEDELFTLTTLTTGCKGSHPLPPKSQTFPLTYKDDFNVDYPLFSEAPNFADQTGVFEYYMNVEDPGEHRYALRQVLNQRPITWAADSSNMISIIGEYQWSDMKIQCDVYIETPDRGGVFIAGRINKGGILIRSARGVLFWIFSNGSYRVTGDLAGWITYTAGSVEVTAEVWYTLTLKIKVTGRKIYFLLDPVKNFLELIPDGI
;
A
#
# COMPACT_ATOMS: atom_id res chain seq x y z
N MET A 1 22.54 9.05 -19.50
CA MET A 1 22.83 9.58 -18.15
C MET A 1 23.41 8.50 -17.23
N LEU A 2 22.80 7.30 -17.14
CA LEU A 2 23.30 6.22 -16.29
C LEU A 2 24.73 5.75 -16.65
N ASP A 3 25.00 5.45 -17.93
CA ASP A 3 26.31 4.88 -18.31
C ASP A 3 27.51 5.81 -18.04
N PRO A 4 27.47 7.13 -18.37
CA PRO A 4 28.56 8.03 -18.02
C PRO A 4 28.82 8.15 -16.51
N GLN A 5 27.85 7.78 -15.67
CA GLN A 5 27.98 7.77 -14.21
C GLN A 5 28.41 6.39 -13.66
N GLY A 6 28.80 5.44 -14.52
CA GLY A 6 29.24 4.11 -14.08
C GLY A 6 28.10 3.20 -13.59
N LEU A 7 26.85 3.48 -14.00
CA LEU A 7 25.65 2.75 -13.58
C LEU A 7 25.11 1.78 -14.63
N GLN A 8 25.98 1.20 -15.48
CA GLN A 8 25.58 0.30 -16.58
C GLN A 8 24.85 -0.97 -16.10
N ARG A 9 25.05 -1.35 -14.84
CA ARG A 9 24.34 -2.49 -14.22
C ARG A 9 22.85 -2.20 -13.95
N VAL A 10 22.46 -0.93 -13.89
CA VAL A 10 21.08 -0.52 -13.63
C VAL A 10 20.25 -0.77 -14.88
N LYS A 11 19.09 -1.39 -14.69
CA LYS A 11 18.18 -1.81 -15.75
C LYS A 11 16.97 -0.89 -15.81
N ILE A 12 16.45 -0.66 -17.01
CA ILE A 12 15.30 0.23 -17.23
C ILE A 12 14.05 -0.61 -17.47
N ILE A 13 13.06 -0.42 -16.61
CA ILE A 13 11.69 -0.85 -16.82
C ILE A 13 10.88 0.33 -17.37
N ALA A 14 10.02 0.06 -18.35
CA ALA A 14 9.11 1.06 -18.90
C ALA A 14 7.74 0.45 -19.22
N ASN A 15 6.64 1.18 -19.17
CA ASN A 15 6.49 2.57 -18.73
C ASN A 15 5.68 2.69 -17.43
N ASP A 16 5.48 1.59 -16.71
CA ASP A 16 4.67 1.55 -15.48
C ASP A 16 3.27 2.13 -15.70
N ASN A 17 2.63 1.67 -16.78
CA ASN A 17 1.28 2.06 -17.16
C ASN A 17 0.62 0.89 -17.94
N LEU A 18 -0.12 1.15 -19.01
CA LEU A 18 -0.63 0.11 -19.89
C LEU A 18 0.46 -0.46 -20.81
N TRP A 19 0.18 -1.62 -21.41
CA TRP A 19 1.07 -2.24 -22.40
C TRP A 19 1.40 -1.34 -23.59
N GLU A 20 0.48 -0.46 -23.97
CA GLU A 20 0.67 0.52 -25.01
C GLU A 20 0.73 1.93 -24.42
N PRO A 21 1.51 2.84 -25.02
CA PRO A 21 2.18 2.73 -26.31
C PRO A 21 3.60 2.11 -26.27
N ILE A 22 4.09 1.69 -25.10
CA ILE A 22 5.49 1.29 -24.94
C ILE A 22 5.86 0.06 -25.77
N SER A 23 4.97 -0.94 -25.84
CA SER A 23 5.22 -2.17 -26.61
C SER A 23 5.42 -1.89 -28.10
N THR A 24 4.53 -1.08 -28.68
CA THR A 24 4.66 -0.66 -30.09
C THR A 24 5.92 0.20 -30.30
N SER A 25 6.19 1.13 -29.39
CA SER A 25 7.35 2.03 -29.51
C SER A 25 8.68 1.26 -29.49
N VAL A 26 8.81 0.30 -28.56
CA VAL A 26 9.98 -0.58 -28.44
C VAL A 26 10.13 -1.47 -29.68
N LEU A 27 9.03 -1.93 -30.28
CA LEU A 27 9.09 -2.75 -31.49
C LEU A 27 9.57 -1.97 -32.73
N LEU A 28 9.17 -0.69 -32.83
CA LEU A 28 9.44 0.14 -34.00
C LEU A 28 10.75 0.93 -33.92
N ASP A 29 11.32 1.13 -32.72
CA ASP A 29 12.55 1.89 -32.52
C ASP A 29 13.65 1.00 -31.91
N SER A 30 14.63 0.63 -32.72
CA SER A 30 15.77 -0.19 -32.29
C SER A 30 16.66 0.46 -31.22
N ALA A 31 16.72 1.80 -31.17
CA ALA A 31 17.48 2.50 -30.14
C ALA A 31 16.73 2.43 -28.80
N LEU A 32 15.40 2.62 -28.82
CA LEU A 32 14.56 2.44 -27.63
C LEU A 32 14.57 0.98 -27.15
N TRP A 33 14.47 0.02 -28.07
CA TRP A 33 14.56 -1.40 -27.75
C TRP A 33 15.87 -1.75 -27.03
N LYS A 34 17.00 -1.17 -27.41
CA LYS A 34 18.29 -1.45 -26.77
C LYS A 34 18.36 -0.99 -25.31
N VAL A 35 17.68 0.11 -24.98
CA VAL A 35 17.77 0.73 -23.64
C VAL A 35 16.68 0.26 -22.68
N VAL A 36 15.55 -0.27 -23.18
CA VAL A 36 14.49 -0.85 -22.33
C VAL A 36 14.80 -2.33 -22.08
N ASP A 37 14.99 -2.70 -20.82
CA ASP A 37 15.26 -4.09 -20.43
C ASP A 37 13.97 -4.88 -20.13
N VAL A 38 12.94 -4.19 -19.62
CA VAL A 38 11.69 -4.80 -19.14
C VAL A 38 10.49 -3.94 -19.53
N ILE A 39 9.39 -4.57 -19.96
CA ILE A 39 8.09 -3.90 -20.11
C ILE A 39 7.27 -4.17 -18.85
N GLY A 40 7.01 -3.11 -18.08
CA GLY A 40 6.19 -3.12 -16.87
C GLY A 40 4.81 -2.54 -17.14
N ALA A 41 3.77 -3.35 -16.90
CA ALA A 41 2.38 -2.92 -17.01
C ALA A 41 1.65 -3.03 -15.67
N HIS A 42 0.65 -2.16 -15.47
CA HIS A 42 -0.16 -2.08 -14.25
C HIS A 42 -1.52 -2.74 -14.45
N TYR A 43 -1.97 -3.51 -13.45
CA TYR A 43 -3.28 -4.17 -13.39
C TYR A 43 -3.70 -4.86 -14.71
N PRO A 44 -2.84 -5.72 -15.31
CA PRO A 44 -3.02 -6.26 -16.65
C PRO A 44 -4.18 -7.25 -16.78
N GLY A 45 -4.82 -7.63 -15.66
CA GLY A 45 -5.88 -8.62 -15.65
C GLY A 45 -5.42 -9.95 -16.23
N VAL A 46 -4.23 -10.41 -15.81
CA VAL A 46 -3.56 -11.64 -16.27
C VAL A 46 -3.19 -11.72 -17.75
N HIS A 47 -3.46 -10.69 -18.56
CA HIS A 47 -3.22 -10.74 -20.00
C HIS A 47 -2.15 -9.75 -20.45
N THR A 48 -1.41 -10.14 -21.50
CA THR A 48 -0.54 -9.25 -22.27
C THR A 48 -1.09 -9.05 -23.68
N VAL A 49 -0.45 -8.17 -24.46
CA VAL A 49 -0.80 -7.87 -25.85
C VAL A 49 0.21 -8.47 -26.83
N GLN A 50 -0.19 -8.66 -28.09
CA GLN A 50 0.66 -9.30 -29.10
C GLN A 50 1.96 -8.52 -29.36
N THR A 51 1.88 -7.19 -29.40
CA THR A 51 3.04 -6.31 -29.58
C THR A 51 4.09 -6.51 -28.49
N ALA A 52 3.66 -6.60 -27.22
CA ALA A 52 4.56 -6.88 -26.09
C ALA A 52 5.29 -8.22 -26.25
N LYS A 53 4.58 -9.27 -26.67
CA LYS A 53 5.19 -10.59 -26.93
C LYS A 53 6.27 -10.53 -28.03
N LEU A 54 6.00 -9.80 -29.12
CA LEU A 54 6.92 -9.64 -30.24
C LEU A 54 8.20 -8.87 -29.89
N THR A 55 8.21 -8.10 -28.79
CA THR A 55 9.44 -7.41 -28.36
C THR A 55 10.50 -8.34 -27.77
N GLU A 56 10.11 -9.56 -27.37
CA GLU A 56 10.94 -10.54 -26.65
C GLU A 56 11.56 -9.99 -25.34
N LYS A 57 11.05 -8.86 -24.84
CA LYS A 57 11.42 -8.31 -23.54
C LYS A 57 10.80 -9.13 -22.41
N LYS A 58 11.39 -9.03 -21.23
CA LYS A 58 10.74 -9.51 -20.02
C LYS A 58 9.48 -8.68 -19.79
N LEU A 59 8.37 -9.36 -19.55
CA LEU A 59 7.09 -8.75 -19.21
C LEU A 59 6.86 -8.90 -17.71
N ARG A 60 6.36 -7.84 -17.06
CA ARG A 60 6.03 -7.84 -15.63
C ARG A 60 4.70 -7.15 -15.39
N SER A 61 3.92 -7.69 -14.45
CA SER A 61 2.90 -6.91 -13.76
C SER A 61 3.63 -6.10 -12.69
N SER A 62 4.05 -4.89 -13.05
CA SER A 62 4.90 -4.06 -12.19
C SER A 62 4.12 -3.34 -11.08
N GLU A 63 2.79 -3.35 -11.18
CA GLU A 63 1.87 -2.98 -10.10
C GLU A 63 0.58 -3.78 -10.23
N ASP A 64 0.20 -4.51 -9.18
CA ASP A 64 -1.00 -5.35 -9.14
C ASP A 64 -1.56 -5.43 -7.71
N PHE A 65 -2.55 -6.29 -7.46
CA PHE A 65 -3.20 -6.51 -6.16
C PHE A 65 -4.13 -5.36 -5.74
N SER A 66 -3.64 -4.35 -5.01
CA SER A 66 -4.38 -3.15 -4.54
C SER A 66 -5.75 -3.42 -3.91
N THR A 67 -5.94 -4.63 -3.37
CA THR A 67 -7.23 -5.12 -2.89
C THR A 67 -7.16 -5.31 -1.38
N LEU A 68 -8.27 -5.08 -0.69
CA LEU A 68 -8.36 -5.29 0.76
C LEU A 68 -7.83 -6.68 1.13
N ASN A 69 -6.89 -6.74 2.07
CA ASN A 69 -6.10 -7.92 2.41
C ASN A 69 -6.84 -9.01 3.21
N SER A 70 -8.17 -8.98 3.17
CA SER A 70 -9.07 -10.08 3.51
C SER A 70 -8.79 -11.36 2.69
N ASP A 71 -9.49 -12.45 3.03
CA ASP A 71 -9.41 -13.69 2.26
C ASP A 71 -9.80 -13.52 0.77
N VAL A 72 -10.64 -12.53 0.43
CA VAL A 72 -10.95 -12.20 -0.99
C VAL A 72 -9.73 -11.60 -1.71
N GLY A 73 -9.04 -10.66 -1.06
CA GLY A 73 -7.79 -10.11 -1.60
C GLY A 73 -6.72 -11.20 -1.69
N ALA A 74 -6.65 -12.07 -0.69
CA ALA A 74 -5.76 -13.21 -0.66
C ALA A 74 -6.02 -14.18 -1.84
N GLY A 75 -7.28 -14.45 -2.15
CA GLY A 75 -7.65 -15.24 -3.33
C GLY A 75 -7.34 -14.54 -4.65
N CYS A 76 -7.56 -13.22 -4.73
CA CYS A 76 -7.10 -12.41 -5.87
C CYS A 76 -5.59 -12.58 -6.08
N TRP A 77 -4.79 -12.43 -5.01
CA TRP A 77 -3.33 -12.56 -5.06
C TRP A 77 -2.87 -13.97 -5.45
N GLY A 78 -3.43 -15.01 -4.82
CA GLY A 78 -3.12 -16.40 -5.13
C GLY A 78 -3.40 -16.77 -6.59
N ARG A 79 -4.51 -16.26 -7.15
CA ARG A 79 -4.89 -16.48 -8.55
C ARG A 79 -3.94 -15.79 -9.52
N ILE A 80 -3.69 -14.49 -9.34
CA ILE A 80 -2.91 -13.72 -10.31
C ILE A 80 -1.42 -14.07 -10.29
N LEU A 81 -0.88 -14.56 -9.17
CA LEU A 81 0.51 -15.04 -9.09
C LEU A 81 0.79 -16.17 -10.09
N ASN A 82 -0.14 -17.11 -10.25
CA ASN A 82 -0.05 -18.17 -11.27
C ASN A 82 -0.40 -17.63 -12.65
N GLN A 83 -1.58 -17.01 -12.77
CA GLN A 83 -2.19 -16.74 -14.07
C GLN A 83 -1.52 -15.60 -14.85
N ASN A 84 -0.81 -14.68 -14.19
CA ASN A 84 -0.02 -13.65 -14.88
C ASN A 84 1.05 -14.28 -15.80
N TYR A 85 1.68 -15.38 -15.38
CA TYR A 85 2.61 -16.10 -16.23
C TYR A 85 1.89 -16.92 -17.31
N ILE A 86 0.88 -17.71 -16.91
CA ILE A 86 0.16 -18.64 -17.80
C ILE A 86 -0.50 -17.89 -18.98
N ASN A 87 -1.18 -16.79 -18.69
CA ASN A 87 -2.00 -16.08 -19.67
C ASN A 87 -1.27 -14.89 -20.31
N GLY A 88 -0.30 -14.31 -19.59
CA GLY A 88 0.34 -13.04 -19.94
C GLY A 88 1.85 -13.11 -20.17
N TYR A 89 2.49 -14.27 -19.98
CA TYR A 89 3.95 -14.44 -20.03
C TYR A 89 4.71 -13.51 -19.06
N MET A 90 4.03 -13.02 -18.02
CA MET A 90 4.64 -12.12 -17.04
C MET A 90 5.45 -12.94 -16.04
N THR A 91 6.73 -12.60 -15.93
CA THR A 91 7.72 -13.37 -15.13
C THR A 91 7.96 -12.77 -13.74
N SER A 92 7.18 -11.74 -13.38
CA SER A 92 7.17 -11.11 -12.07
C SER A 92 5.85 -10.34 -11.90
N THR A 93 5.30 -10.41 -10.70
CA THR A 93 4.11 -9.67 -10.27
C THR A 93 4.47 -8.93 -8.98
N ILE A 94 4.22 -7.63 -8.91
CA ILE A 94 4.56 -6.78 -7.76
C ILE A 94 3.26 -6.22 -7.18
N ALA A 95 2.98 -6.54 -5.90
CA ALA A 95 1.78 -6.06 -5.23
C ALA A 95 1.95 -4.60 -4.77
N TRP A 96 0.99 -3.75 -5.14
CA TRP A 96 0.74 -2.52 -4.41
C TRP A 96 -0.28 -2.84 -3.29
N ASN A 97 0.03 -2.66 -2.01
CA ASN A 97 1.30 -2.23 -1.43
C ASN A 97 1.90 -3.30 -0.49
N LEU A 98 3.13 -3.05 -0.02
CA LEU A 98 3.87 -4.00 0.82
C LEU A 98 3.14 -4.29 2.14
N VAL A 99 2.81 -3.23 2.87
CA VAL A 99 2.18 -3.28 4.20
C VAL A 99 1.27 -2.06 4.37
N ALA A 100 0.08 -2.27 4.90
CA ALA A 100 -0.82 -1.18 5.25
C ALA A 100 -0.38 -0.55 6.58
N SER A 101 0.53 0.42 6.47
CA SER A 101 1.05 1.25 7.57
C SER A 101 0.70 2.73 7.36
N TYR A 102 -0.56 2.97 7.03
CA TYR A 102 -1.18 4.28 6.85
C TYR A 102 -2.58 4.24 7.44
N TYR A 103 -3.13 5.39 7.83
CA TYR A 103 -4.48 5.46 8.40
C TYR A 103 -5.51 4.79 7.49
N GLU A 104 -6.30 3.86 8.05
CA GLU A 104 -7.24 3.04 7.30
C GLU A 104 -8.26 3.85 6.49
N HIS A 105 -8.65 5.02 6.98
CA HIS A 105 -9.63 5.88 6.30
C HIS A 105 -9.04 6.71 5.15
N LEU A 106 -7.73 6.61 4.90
CA LEU A 106 -7.13 7.09 3.66
C LEU A 106 -7.55 6.18 2.48
N PRO A 107 -7.48 6.68 1.23
CA PRO A 107 -7.80 5.88 0.06
C PRO A 107 -7.06 4.53 0.05
N TYR A 108 -7.82 3.46 -0.21
CA TYR A 108 -7.32 2.07 -0.22
C TYR A 108 -6.78 1.58 1.13
N GLY A 109 -7.47 1.92 2.23
CA GLY A 109 -7.23 1.33 3.55
C GLY A 109 -7.08 -0.19 3.53
N GLN A 110 -6.06 -0.70 4.24
CA GLN A 110 -5.80 -2.14 4.38
C GLN A 110 -5.58 -2.90 3.04
N CYS A 111 -5.08 -2.23 2.00
CA CYS A 111 -4.72 -2.86 0.71
C CYS A 111 -3.23 -3.28 0.61
N GLY A 112 -2.60 -3.64 1.74
CA GLY A 112 -1.22 -4.16 1.79
C GLY A 112 -1.17 -5.67 2.03
N LEU A 113 -0.04 -6.34 1.80
CA LEU A 113 0.03 -7.80 2.04
C LEU A 113 -0.23 -8.20 3.50
N MET A 114 0.03 -7.29 4.44
CA MET A 114 -0.32 -7.37 5.86
C MET A 114 -0.70 -5.97 6.40
N THR A 115 -1.19 -5.91 7.64
CA THR A 115 -1.62 -4.64 8.29
C THR A 115 -0.75 -4.32 9.51
N ALA A 116 -0.21 -3.10 9.57
CA ALA A 116 0.60 -2.61 10.70
C ALA A 116 0.39 -1.09 10.85
N GLN A 117 -0.84 -0.69 11.13
CA GLN A 117 -1.30 0.69 11.12
C GLN A 117 -1.42 1.34 12.52
N GLU A 118 -0.96 0.65 13.57
CA GLU A 118 -1.07 1.12 14.96
C GLU A 118 0.30 1.13 15.68
N PRO A 119 1.24 2.01 15.27
CA PRO A 119 2.54 2.10 15.93
C PRO A 119 2.44 2.43 17.43
N TRP A 120 1.38 3.13 17.86
CA TRP A 120 1.14 3.47 19.27
C TRP A 120 0.75 2.27 20.15
N SER A 121 0.16 1.22 19.59
CA SER A 121 -0.22 0.00 20.33
C SER A 121 0.78 -1.14 20.12
N GLY A 122 1.52 -1.12 19.01
CA GLY A 122 2.35 -2.23 18.54
C GLY A 122 1.54 -3.36 17.89
N HIS A 123 0.25 -3.17 17.67
CA HIS A 123 -0.61 -4.13 17.02
C HIS A 123 -0.31 -4.23 15.50
N TYR A 124 -0.28 -5.45 15.01
CA TYR A 124 -0.24 -5.76 13.58
C TYR A 124 -1.00 -7.07 13.32
N VAL A 125 -1.37 -7.29 12.06
CA VAL A 125 -2.05 -8.50 11.62
C VAL A 125 -1.29 -9.11 10.46
N VAL A 126 -0.86 -10.36 10.62
CA VAL A 126 -0.27 -11.16 9.52
C VAL A 126 -1.41 -11.74 8.70
N GLU A 127 -1.79 -11.00 7.66
CA GLU A 127 -2.95 -11.32 6.83
C GLU A 127 -2.70 -12.48 5.87
N SER A 128 -3.78 -13.03 5.33
CA SER A 128 -3.76 -14.17 4.41
C SER A 128 -2.80 -13.97 3.20
N PRO A 129 -2.70 -12.80 2.53
CA PRO A 129 -1.80 -12.59 1.39
C PRO A 129 -0.31 -12.89 1.68
N ILE A 130 0.16 -12.77 2.93
CA ILE A 130 1.52 -13.19 3.32
C ILE A 130 1.73 -14.67 3.02
N TRP A 131 0.76 -15.49 3.38
CA TRP A 131 0.84 -16.94 3.23
C TRP A 131 0.66 -17.39 1.78
N LEU A 132 -0.19 -16.73 0.98
CA LEU A 132 -0.25 -16.99 -0.47
C LEU A 132 1.05 -16.58 -1.17
N SER A 133 1.72 -15.52 -0.71
CA SER A 133 3.04 -15.15 -1.20
C SER A 133 4.06 -16.26 -0.90
N ALA A 134 4.05 -16.80 0.33
CA ALA A 134 4.99 -17.83 0.78
C ALA A 134 4.94 -19.11 -0.07
N HIS A 135 3.76 -19.48 -0.58
CA HIS A 135 3.58 -20.61 -1.51
C HIS A 135 4.41 -20.50 -2.79
N THR A 136 4.80 -19.29 -3.19
CA THR A 136 5.73 -19.07 -4.31
C THR A 136 7.12 -18.70 -3.81
N THR A 137 7.23 -17.72 -2.92
CA THR A 137 8.52 -17.07 -2.59
C THR A 137 9.46 -17.90 -1.73
N GLN A 138 8.96 -18.83 -0.91
CA GLN A 138 9.85 -19.71 -0.14
C GLN A 138 10.51 -20.81 -0.98
N PHE A 139 9.94 -21.09 -2.16
CA PHE A 139 10.33 -22.24 -2.97
C PHE A 139 10.88 -21.87 -4.34
N THR A 140 10.86 -20.59 -4.71
CA THR A 140 11.38 -20.09 -5.98
C THR A 140 12.35 -18.95 -5.75
N GLN A 141 13.27 -18.72 -6.68
CA GLN A 141 14.19 -17.59 -6.67
C GLN A 141 14.28 -16.96 -8.07
N PRO A 142 14.61 -15.65 -8.18
CA PRO A 142 14.99 -15.06 -9.45
C PRO A 142 16.13 -15.86 -10.11
N GLY A 143 15.94 -16.27 -11.37
CA GLY A 143 16.86 -17.15 -12.09
C GLY A 143 16.32 -18.55 -12.34
N TRP A 144 15.27 -18.96 -11.62
CA TRP A 144 14.53 -20.18 -11.92
C TRP A 144 13.74 -20.06 -13.23
N TYR A 145 13.45 -21.20 -13.84
CA TYR A 145 12.73 -21.28 -15.10
C TYR A 145 11.38 -21.96 -14.90
N TYR A 146 10.33 -21.35 -15.44
CA TYR A 146 9.06 -22.04 -15.61
C TYR A 146 9.21 -23.17 -16.63
N LEU A 147 8.52 -24.29 -16.38
CA LEU A 147 8.36 -25.34 -17.36
C LEU A 147 7.42 -24.88 -18.49
N LYS A 148 7.52 -25.51 -19.66
CA LYS A 148 6.57 -25.30 -20.75
C LYS A 148 5.18 -25.88 -20.44
N THR A 149 5.12 -26.85 -19.54
CA THR A 149 3.91 -27.57 -19.12
C THR A 149 3.26 -26.90 -17.92
N VAL A 150 2.68 -25.73 -18.14
CA VAL A 150 1.85 -24.98 -17.19
C VAL A 150 0.48 -24.74 -17.81
N GLY A 151 -0.56 -24.50 -17.02
CA GLY A 151 -1.88 -24.27 -17.60
C GLY A 151 -3.02 -24.21 -16.60
N HIS A 152 -4.23 -24.23 -17.15
CA HIS A 152 -5.48 -24.26 -16.39
C HIS A 152 -5.89 -25.70 -16.07
N LEU A 153 -6.58 -25.87 -14.94
CA LEU A 153 -7.21 -27.12 -14.54
C LEU A 153 -8.56 -27.28 -15.24
N GLU A 154 -9.00 -28.53 -15.44
CA GLU A 154 -10.19 -28.84 -16.25
C GLU A 154 -11.48 -28.19 -15.70
N LYS A 155 -11.66 -28.21 -14.38
CA LYS A 155 -12.85 -27.65 -13.71
C LYS A 155 -12.58 -26.33 -12.99
N GLY A 156 -11.65 -25.53 -13.51
CA GLY A 156 -11.29 -24.22 -13.00
C GLY A 156 -10.11 -24.26 -12.02
N GLY A 157 -9.37 -23.14 -11.94
CA GLY A 157 -8.07 -23.07 -11.29
C GLY A 157 -6.91 -23.25 -12.27
N SER A 158 -5.68 -23.19 -11.77
CA SER A 158 -4.47 -23.24 -12.60
C SER A 158 -3.29 -23.86 -11.86
N TYR A 159 -2.28 -24.28 -12.61
CA TYR A 159 -1.01 -24.74 -12.06
C TYR A 159 0.18 -24.20 -12.84
N VAL A 160 1.24 -23.89 -12.10
CA VAL A 160 2.56 -23.58 -12.65
C VAL A 160 3.60 -24.54 -12.09
N ALA A 161 4.68 -24.75 -12.83
CA ALA A 161 5.81 -25.54 -12.39
C ALA A 161 7.13 -24.85 -12.76
N LEU A 162 8.11 -24.91 -11.85
CA LEU A 162 9.41 -24.27 -12.00
C LEU A 162 10.55 -25.21 -11.60
N THR A 163 11.73 -24.98 -12.18
CA THR A 163 12.98 -25.68 -11.84
C THR A 163 14.16 -24.72 -11.81
N ASP A 164 15.17 -25.03 -10.99
CA ASP A 164 16.46 -24.35 -10.95
C ASP A 164 17.49 -24.93 -11.94
N GLY A 165 17.16 -26.05 -12.60
CA GLY A 165 18.10 -26.79 -13.44
C GLY A 165 19.12 -27.63 -12.67
N LEU A 166 18.99 -27.74 -11.35
CA LEU A 166 19.84 -28.55 -10.46
C LEU A 166 19.09 -29.78 -9.92
N GLY A 167 17.91 -30.07 -10.47
CA GLY A 167 17.06 -31.20 -10.10
C GLY A 167 15.89 -30.84 -9.19
N ASN A 168 15.79 -29.59 -8.71
CA ASN A 168 14.64 -29.18 -7.92
C ASN A 168 13.42 -28.91 -8.79
N LEU A 169 12.25 -29.28 -8.27
CA LEU A 169 10.95 -29.08 -8.91
C LEU A 169 9.97 -28.47 -7.92
N ILE A 170 9.26 -27.45 -8.36
CA ILE A 170 8.17 -26.80 -7.64
C ILE A 170 6.94 -26.88 -8.54
N ILE A 171 5.80 -27.24 -7.97
CA ILE A 171 4.48 -27.18 -8.59
C ILE A 171 3.58 -26.36 -7.66
N ILE A 172 2.92 -25.33 -8.19
CA ILE A 172 1.99 -24.48 -7.44
C ILE A 172 0.64 -24.56 -8.13
N ALA A 173 -0.37 -25.10 -7.45
CA ALA A 173 -1.72 -25.29 -7.98
C ALA A 173 -2.74 -24.51 -7.15
N GLU A 174 -3.56 -23.69 -7.82
CA GLU A 174 -4.59 -22.84 -7.21
C GLU A 174 -5.97 -23.12 -7.79
N THR A 175 -7.01 -23.05 -6.95
CA THR A 175 -8.42 -23.27 -7.34
C THR A 175 -9.31 -22.12 -6.86
N MET A 176 -8.83 -20.89 -6.97
CA MET A 176 -9.53 -19.72 -6.44
C MET A 176 -10.87 -19.50 -7.17
N SER A 177 -11.97 -19.52 -6.42
CA SER A 177 -13.32 -19.27 -6.94
C SER A 177 -13.47 -17.82 -7.39
N HIS A 178 -14.38 -17.56 -8.34
CA HIS A 178 -14.66 -16.20 -8.80
C HIS A 178 -15.06 -15.28 -7.64
N LYS A 179 -15.95 -15.76 -6.77
CA LYS A 179 -16.52 -14.98 -5.67
C LYS A 179 -15.48 -14.56 -4.63
N HIS A 180 -14.49 -15.40 -4.36
CA HIS A 180 -13.48 -15.16 -3.33
C HIS A 180 -12.11 -14.77 -3.89
N SER A 181 -12.05 -14.30 -5.15
CA SER A 181 -10.78 -13.86 -5.76
C SER A 181 -10.91 -12.63 -6.66
N THR A 182 -11.96 -11.84 -6.48
CA THR A 182 -12.11 -10.56 -7.18
C THR A 182 -11.06 -9.57 -6.70
N CYS A 183 -10.25 -9.09 -7.65
CA CYS A 183 -9.37 -7.95 -7.43
C CYS A 183 -10.17 -6.65 -7.66
N ILE A 184 -9.68 -5.51 -7.16
CA ILE A 184 -10.32 -4.22 -7.45
C ILE A 184 -10.23 -3.83 -8.93
N ARG A 185 -9.23 -4.34 -9.66
CA ARG A 185 -8.93 -4.03 -11.06
C ARG A 185 -8.34 -5.27 -11.77
N PRO A 186 -8.71 -5.54 -13.03
CA PRO A 186 -9.90 -5.06 -13.72
C PRO A 186 -11.17 -5.80 -13.27
N PHE A 187 -12.30 -5.55 -13.94
CA PHE A 187 -13.47 -6.43 -13.82
C PHE A 187 -13.13 -7.86 -14.22
N LEU A 188 -13.50 -8.82 -13.38
CA LEU A 188 -13.30 -10.24 -13.62
C LEU A 188 -14.63 -10.89 -14.05
N PRO A 189 -14.78 -11.32 -15.32
CA PRO A 189 -15.94 -12.08 -15.74
C PRO A 189 -16.13 -13.33 -14.90
N TYR A 190 -17.38 -13.75 -14.72
CA TYR A 190 -17.67 -14.98 -13.98
C TYR A 190 -17.01 -16.19 -14.64
N TYR A 191 -16.45 -17.06 -13.81
CA TYR A 191 -15.98 -18.39 -14.18
C TYR A 191 -16.36 -19.35 -13.05
N ASN A 192 -16.50 -20.63 -13.40
CA ASN A 192 -16.85 -21.67 -12.45
C ASN A 192 -15.60 -22.41 -11.97
N VAL A 193 -15.58 -22.76 -10.69
CA VAL A 193 -14.62 -23.71 -10.11
C VAL A 193 -15.44 -24.77 -9.40
N SER A 194 -15.07 -26.04 -9.57
CA SER A 194 -15.76 -27.13 -8.87
C SER A 194 -14.79 -28.25 -8.52
N HIS A 195 -15.18 -29.10 -7.58
CA HIS A 195 -14.39 -30.25 -7.14
C HIS A 195 -13.91 -31.13 -8.32
N GLN A 196 -12.61 -31.44 -8.31
CA GLN A 196 -11.94 -32.22 -9.34
C GLN A 196 -10.76 -33.01 -8.79
N LEU A 197 -10.44 -34.12 -9.46
CA LEU A 197 -9.21 -34.87 -9.25
C LEU A 197 -8.21 -34.48 -10.34
N ALA A 198 -7.04 -33.98 -9.95
CA ALA A 198 -5.98 -33.61 -10.88
C ALA A 198 -4.82 -34.60 -10.76
N THR A 199 -4.61 -35.40 -11.82
CA THR A 199 -3.47 -36.34 -11.89
C THR A 199 -2.29 -35.69 -12.61
N PHE A 200 -1.15 -35.64 -11.93
CA PHE A 200 0.12 -35.15 -12.45
C PHE A 200 1.04 -36.33 -12.73
N VAL A 201 1.74 -36.28 -13.86
CA VAL A 201 2.73 -37.29 -14.26
C VAL A 201 4.06 -36.61 -14.53
N LEU A 202 5.02 -36.84 -13.64
CA LEU A 202 6.38 -36.34 -13.79
C LEU A 202 7.09 -37.14 -14.88
N LYS A 203 7.65 -36.43 -15.87
CA LYS A 203 8.35 -37.02 -17.01
C LYS A 203 9.75 -36.44 -17.16
N GLY A 204 10.57 -37.08 -17.99
CA GLY A 204 11.94 -36.64 -18.24
C GLY A 204 12.78 -36.70 -16.98
N SER A 205 13.61 -35.69 -16.73
CA SER A 205 14.49 -35.63 -15.54
C SER A 205 13.74 -35.60 -14.20
N PHE A 206 12.42 -35.41 -14.19
CA PHE A 206 11.61 -35.37 -12.98
C PHE A 206 10.96 -36.73 -12.64
N SER A 207 11.05 -37.75 -13.51
CA SER A 207 10.43 -39.05 -13.26
C SER A 207 10.99 -39.77 -12.04
N ASP A 208 12.24 -39.44 -11.68
CA ASP A 208 12.99 -40.13 -10.63
C ASP A 208 12.91 -39.40 -9.29
N ILE A 209 12.09 -38.34 -9.18
CA ILE A 209 11.86 -37.64 -7.91
C ILE A 209 11.12 -38.60 -6.96
N PRO A 210 11.71 -38.97 -5.81
CA PRO A 210 11.11 -39.97 -4.92
C PRO A 210 10.07 -39.36 -3.96
N GLU A 211 10.16 -38.06 -3.68
CA GLU A 211 9.39 -37.40 -2.64
C GLU A 211 9.10 -35.94 -3.02
N LEU A 212 7.90 -35.46 -2.70
CA LEU A 212 7.53 -34.05 -2.72
C LEU A 212 6.99 -33.62 -1.36
N GLN A 213 7.54 -32.53 -0.82
CA GLN A 213 6.98 -31.81 0.32
C GLN A 213 5.70 -31.12 -0.10
N VAL A 214 4.67 -31.11 0.76
CA VAL A 214 3.35 -30.54 0.44
C VAL A 214 3.01 -29.40 1.40
N TRP A 215 2.74 -28.23 0.86
CA TRP A 215 2.24 -27.06 1.57
C TRP A 215 0.84 -26.72 1.11
N TYR A 216 -0.05 -26.42 2.05
CA TYR A 216 -1.48 -26.24 1.78
C TYR A 216 -2.05 -24.99 2.45
N THR A 217 -2.90 -24.28 1.71
CA THR A 217 -3.76 -23.20 2.19
C THR A 217 -5.19 -23.44 1.73
N LYS A 218 -6.14 -23.20 2.65
CA LYS A 218 -7.58 -23.10 2.40
C LYS A 218 -8.05 -21.73 2.84
N LEU A 219 -8.55 -20.94 1.88
CA LEU A 219 -9.27 -19.70 2.17
C LEU A 219 -10.74 -20.06 2.40
N ALA A 220 -11.20 -19.90 3.63
CA ALA A 220 -12.53 -20.29 4.05
C ALA A 220 -12.91 -19.53 5.32
N LYS A 221 -14.12 -19.79 5.83
CA LYS A 221 -14.55 -19.27 7.13
C LYS A 221 -13.56 -19.73 8.24
N PRO A 222 -13.43 -18.98 9.35
CA PRO A 222 -12.37 -19.19 10.34
C PRO A 222 -12.16 -20.62 10.86
N LEU A 223 -13.22 -21.43 10.99
CA LEU A 223 -13.13 -22.82 11.48
C LEU A 223 -12.42 -23.77 10.47
N GLU A 224 -12.62 -23.54 9.19
CA GLU A 224 -12.08 -24.35 8.09
C GLU A 224 -10.79 -23.74 7.52
N ARG A 225 -10.52 -22.47 7.81
CA ARG A 225 -9.34 -21.75 7.34
C ARG A 225 -8.06 -22.46 7.76
N ARG A 226 -7.17 -22.70 6.79
CA ARG A 226 -5.82 -23.22 7.00
C ARG A 226 -4.87 -22.37 6.18
N LEU A 227 -3.82 -21.83 6.79
CA LEU A 227 -2.87 -20.96 6.10
C LEU A 227 -1.48 -21.59 6.19
N PHE A 228 -0.85 -21.85 5.04
CA PHE A 228 0.52 -22.34 4.90
C PHE A 228 0.86 -23.51 5.83
N LYS A 229 -0.01 -24.52 5.85
CA LYS A 229 0.17 -25.73 6.65
C LYS A 229 0.94 -26.76 5.83
N GLN A 230 2.06 -27.27 6.37
CA GLN A 230 2.72 -28.43 5.79
C GLN A 230 1.86 -29.67 6.05
N LEU A 231 1.63 -30.46 4.99
CA LEU A 231 0.96 -31.76 5.04
C LEU A 231 2.01 -32.88 4.93
N ASP A 232 1.55 -34.12 5.01
CA ASP A 232 2.43 -35.28 4.79
C ASP A 232 3.02 -35.24 3.37
N SER A 233 4.29 -35.63 3.27
CA SER A 233 4.98 -35.73 1.98
C SER A 233 4.30 -36.74 1.06
N LEU A 234 4.33 -36.46 -0.25
CA LEU A 234 3.96 -37.44 -1.26
C LEU A 234 5.18 -38.27 -1.64
N TRP A 235 5.07 -39.59 -1.41
CA TRP A 235 6.06 -40.56 -1.86
C TRP A 235 5.68 -41.10 -3.24
N LEU A 236 6.60 -40.99 -4.20
CA LEU A 236 6.41 -41.38 -5.60
C LEU A 236 7.16 -42.67 -5.95
N LEU A 237 7.68 -43.37 -4.94
CA LEU A 237 8.27 -44.69 -5.08
C LEU A 237 7.23 -45.64 -5.71
N ASP A 238 7.62 -46.33 -6.76
CA ASP A 238 6.79 -47.29 -7.50
C ASP A 238 5.52 -46.73 -8.19
N THR A 239 5.32 -45.40 -8.23
CA THR A 239 4.18 -44.78 -8.93
C THR A 239 4.51 -44.35 -10.36
N GLY A 240 5.78 -44.46 -10.77
CA GLY A 240 6.26 -43.95 -12.06
C GLY A 240 6.17 -42.43 -12.17
N GLY A 241 6.34 -41.71 -11.05
CA GLY A 241 6.22 -40.25 -10.99
C GLY A 241 4.78 -39.74 -11.10
N CYS A 242 3.79 -40.60 -10.86
CA CYS A 242 2.37 -40.25 -10.96
C CYS A 242 1.78 -39.99 -9.57
N PHE A 243 0.99 -38.93 -9.43
CA PHE A 243 0.18 -38.65 -8.23
C PHE A 243 -1.11 -37.91 -8.58
N THR A 244 -2.11 -38.00 -7.71
CA THR A 244 -3.40 -37.33 -7.87
C THR A 244 -3.69 -36.44 -6.67
N LEU A 245 -4.14 -35.21 -6.95
CA LEU A 245 -4.65 -34.29 -5.93
C LEU A 245 -6.18 -34.25 -6.00
N ASP A 246 -6.81 -34.33 -4.84
CA ASP A 246 -8.22 -33.99 -4.64
C ASP A 246 -8.31 -32.49 -4.36
N LEU A 247 -8.94 -31.75 -5.28
CA LEU A 247 -8.96 -30.30 -5.29
C LEU A 247 -10.39 -29.78 -5.12
N GLN A 248 -10.59 -28.94 -4.10
CA GLN A 248 -11.83 -28.19 -3.87
C GLN A 248 -11.63 -26.71 -4.20
N GLU A 249 -12.68 -25.90 -4.09
CA GLU A 249 -12.62 -24.45 -4.30
C GLU A 249 -11.74 -23.75 -3.25
N ASP A 250 -11.09 -22.66 -3.63
CA ASP A 250 -10.34 -21.75 -2.74
C ASP A 250 -9.15 -22.42 -2.01
N GLU A 251 -8.48 -23.34 -2.70
CA GLU A 251 -7.30 -24.05 -2.22
C GLU A 251 -6.03 -23.64 -2.97
N LEU A 252 -4.91 -23.67 -2.27
CA LEU A 252 -3.58 -23.48 -2.84
C LEU A 252 -2.65 -24.58 -2.33
N PHE A 253 -2.05 -25.31 -3.25
CA PHE A 253 -1.04 -26.33 -2.97
C PHE A 253 0.31 -25.87 -3.54
N THR A 254 1.37 -26.05 -2.75
CA THR A 254 2.74 -26.08 -3.28
C THR A 254 3.34 -27.44 -3.02
N LEU A 255 3.76 -28.11 -4.09
CA LEU A 255 4.51 -29.35 -4.03
C LEU A 255 5.94 -29.07 -4.45
N THR A 256 6.92 -29.49 -3.66
CA THR A 256 8.31 -29.11 -3.89
C THR A 256 9.30 -30.17 -3.41
N THR A 257 10.44 -30.28 -4.08
CA THR A 257 11.58 -31.07 -3.58
C THR A 257 12.32 -30.36 -2.45
N LEU A 258 12.12 -29.05 -2.27
CA LEU A 258 12.81 -28.25 -1.26
C LEU A 258 12.25 -28.53 0.15
N THR A 259 13.15 -28.79 1.09
CA THR A 259 12.81 -29.05 2.51
C THR A 259 12.93 -27.82 3.40
N THR A 260 13.18 -26.65 2.81
CA THR A 260 13.47 -25.39 3.53
C THR A 260 12.23 -24.59 3.92
N GLY A 261 11.03 -25.03 3.52
CA GLY A 261 9.80 -24.33 3.82
C GLY A 261 9.56 -24.20 5.32
N CYS A 262 9.11 -23.02 5.75
CA CYS A 262 8.84 -22.74 7.15
C CYS A 262 7.70 -21.74 7.30
N LYS A 263 6.71 -22.08 8.12
CA LYS A 263 5.72 -21.11 8.60
C LYS A 263 6.30 -20.33 9.78
N GLY A 264 6.96 -19.21 9.49
CA GLY A 264 7.51 -18.32 10.51
C GLY A 264 6.45 -17.92 11.54
N SER A 265 6.84 -17.90 12.82
CA SER A 265 5.93 -17.60 13.92
C SER A 265 6.64 -16.78 14.98
N HIS A 266 5.93 -15.77 15.49
CA HIS A 266 6.34 -14.92 16.59
C HIS A 266 5.24 -14.89 17.64
N PRO A 267 5.53 -14.45 18.89
CA PRO A 267 4.49 -14.19 19.87
C PRO A 267 3.40 -13.27 19.31
N LEU A 268 2.17 -13.46 19.78
CA LEU A 268 1.06 -12.60 19.37
C LEU A 268 1.38 -11.14 19.71
N PRO A 269 1.11 -10.20 18.80
CA PRO A 269 1.29 -8.78 19.11
C PRO A 269 0.31 -8.32 20.20
N PRO A 270 0.55 -7.14 20.77
CA PRO A 270 -0.43 -6.45 21.59
C PRO A 270 -1.80 -6.37 20.89
N LYS A 271 -2.86 -6.26 21.68
CA LYS A 271 -4.21 -6.03 21.16
C LYS A 271 -4.31 -4.64 20.53
N SER A 272 -5.12 -4.53 19.47
CA SER A 272 -5.48 -3.26 18.85
C SER A 272 -6.00 -2.26 19.88
N GLN A 273 -5.58 -1.00 19.73
CA GLN A 273 -6.05 0.13 20.53
C GLN A 273 -6.23 1.34 19.62
N THR A 274 -7.25 2.15 19.90
CA THR A 274 -7.43 3.44 19.22
C THR A 274 -6.26 4.37 19.48
N PHE A 275 -6.07 5.37 18.62
CA PHE A 275 -5.07 6.42 18.85
C PHE A 275 -5.23 7.05 20.26
N PRO A 276 -4.13 7.42 20.96
CA PRO A 276 -4.20 8.03 22.29
C PRO A 276 -5.13 9.25 22.36
N LEU A 277 -6.12 9.22 23.26
CA LEU A 277 -7.06 10.33 23.47
C LEU A 277 -6.38 11.65 23.91
N THR A 278 -5.18 11.55 24.47
CA THR A 278 -4.31 12.67 24.76
C THR A 278 -2.96 12.37 24.12
N TYR A 279 -2.57 13.21 23.17
CA TYR A 279 -1.31 13.13 22.45
C TYR A 279 -0.64 14.50 22.50
N LYS A 280 0.68 14.50 22.71
CA LYS A 280 1.53 15.68 22.66
C LYS A 280 2.83 15.29 21.99
N ASP A 281 3.30 16.15 21.11
CA ASP A 281 4.64 16.13 20.54
C ASP A 281 5.20 17.54 20.70
N ASP A 282 6.40 17.68 21.25
CA ASP A 282 7.11 18.96 21.36
C ASP A 282 8.23 19.09 20.33
N PHE A 283 8.41 18.06 19.50
CA PHE A 283 9.41 17.97 18.45
C PHE A 283 10.87 18.10 18.92
N ASN A 284 11.13 18.01 20.22
CA ASN A 284 12.45 18.21 20.82
C ASN A 284 13.39 17.02 20.59
N VAL A 285 13.80 16.83 19.34
CA VAL A 285 14.68 15.73 18.90
C VAL A 285 15.87 16.32 18.13
N ASP A 286 17.06 16.28 18.75
CA ASP A 286 18.30 16.85 18.18
C ASP A 286 18.79 16.08 16.95
N TYR A 287 18.79 14.74 17.02
CA TYR A 287 19.21 13.85 15.94
C TYR A 287 18.11 12.81 15.67
N PRO A 288 17.04 13.17 14.94
CA PRO A 288 15.94 12.25 14.70
C PRO A 288 16.37 11.15 13.73
N LEU A 289 15.92 9.91 13.98
CA LEU A 289 16.22 8.76 13.11
C LEU A 289 15.50 8.85 11.75
N PHE A 290 14.39 9.58 11.71
CA PHE A 290 13.59 9.87 10.51
C PHE A 290 13.43 11.38 10.37
N SER A 291 13.24 11.88 9.16
CA SER A 291 13.16 13.33 8.91
C SER A 291 11.88 14.00 9.42
N GLU A 292 10.82 13.23 9.67
CA GLU A 292 9.50 13.72 10.09
C GLU A 292 9.09 13.15 11.46
N ALA A 293 8.28 13.89 12.21
CA ALA A 293 7.72 13.45 13.49
C ALA A 293 6.75 12.26 13.32
N PRO A 294 6.70 11.32 14.28
CA PRO A 294 5.87 10.13 14.13
C PRO A 294 4.38 10.48 14.07
N ASN A 295 3.62 9.65 13.35
CA ASN A 295 2.16 9.71 13.20
C ASN A 295 1.61 10.89 12.38
N PHE A 296 2.40 11.94 12.14
CA PHE A 296 2.04 12.94 11.14
C PHE A 296 2.12 12.29 9.75
N ALA A 297 1.09 12.54 8.95
CA ALA A 297 0.96 12.00 7.61
C ALA A 297 0.66 13.13 6.64
N ASP A 298 1.68 13.56 5.92
CA ASP A 298 1.57 14.63 4.93
C ASP A 298 0.66 14.26 3.76
N GLN A 299 -0.37 15.08 3.53
CA GLN A 299 -1.33 14.87 2.42
C GLN A 299 -1.14 15.88 1.28
N THR A 300 -0.49 17.01 1.57
CA THR A 300 0.01 18.00 0.61
C THR A 300 1.05 18.85 1.33
N GLY A 301 2.19 19.13 0.70
CA GLY A 301 3.34 19.71 1.41
C GLY A 301 4.29 18.62 1.91
N VAL A 302 5.39 19.05 2.54
CA VAL A 302 6.32 18.17 3.25
C VAL A 302 6.69 18.87 4.55
N PHE A 303 6.56 18.17 5.67
CA PHE A 303 6.83 18.66 7.02
C PHE A 303 8.02 17.89 7.61
N GLU A 304 9.04 18.60 8.07
CA GLU A 304 10.29 18.01 8.57
C GLU A 304 10.63 18.53 9.96
N TYR A 305 11.31 17.71 10.76
CA TYR A 305 12.00 18.20 11.96
C TYR A 305 12.93 19.34 11.57
N TYR A 306 12.87 20.42 12.33
CA TYR A 306 13.66 21.61 12.08
C TYR A 306 14.31 22.08 13.37
N MET A 307 15.61 22.32 13.32
CA MET A 307 16.36 22.96 14.39
C MET A 307 16.66 24.41 14.01
N ASN A 308 16.10 25.35 14.75
CA ASN A 308 16.48 26.75 14.67
C ASN A 308 17.66 27.01 15.62
N VAL A 309 18.87 27.10 15.07
CA VAL A 309 20.09 27.37 15.87
C VAL A 309 20.14 28.78 16.46
N GLU A 310 19.35 29.71 15.91
CA GLU A 310 19.30 31.10 16.36
C GLU A 310 18.32 31.31 17.52
N ASP A 311 17.43 30.35 17.78
CA ASP A 311 16.51 30.34 18.91
C ASP A 311 17.04 29.41 20.02
N PRO A 312 17.66 29.94 21.09
CA PRO A 312 18.09 29.13 22.23
C PRO A 312 16.93 28.79 23.19
N GLY A 313 15.71 29.26 22.91
CA GLY A 313 14.53 29.17 23.77
C GLY A 313 13.64 27.97 23.45
N GLU A 314 12.33 28.15 23.70
CA GLU A 314 11.33 27.08 23.66
C GLU A 314 11.07 26.52 22.25
N HIS A 315 11.43 27.26 21.19
CA HIS A 315 11.20 26.86 19.79
C HIS A 315 12.49 26.53 19.03
N ARG A 316 13.55 26.13 19.75
CA ARG A 316 14.77 25.62 19.14
C ARG A 316 14.51 24.44 18.21
N TYR A 317 13.55 23.58 18.55
CA TYR A 317 13.10 22.47 17.72
C TYR A 317 11.64 22.66 17.35
N ALA A 318 11.29 22.38 16.10
CA ALA A 318 9.95 22.52 15.57
C ALA A 318 9.69 21.52 14.43
N LEU A 319 8.44 21.46 13.98
CA LEU A 319 8.06 20.79 12.73
C LEU A 319 7.77 21.88 11.68
N ARG A 320 8.49 21.86 10.55
CA ARG A 320 8.46 22.92 9.54
C ARG A 320 7.98 22.40 8.19
N GLN A 321 7.03 23.11 7.57
CA GLN A 321 6.65 22.86 6.17
C GLN A 321 7.73 23.43 5.24
N VAL A 322 8.37 22.60 4.41
CA VAL A 322 9.59 22.99 3.66
C VAL A 322 9.37 23.30 2.18
N LEU A 323 8.22 22.96 1.59
CA LEU A 323 7.95 23.28 0.19
C LEU A 323 7.61 24.76 0.02
N ASN A 324 8.31 25.42 -0.90
CA ASN A 324 8.07 26.81 -1.29
C ASN A 324 7.40 26.97 -2.66
N GLN A 325 7.17 25.85 -3.36
CA GLN A 325 6.50 25.80 -4.66
C GLN A 325 5.73 24.50 -4.82
N ARG A 326 4.71 24.50 -5.67
CA ARG A 326 3.94 23.31 -5.99
C ARG A 326 4.82 22.32 -6.79
N PRO A 327 4.85 21.02 -6.42
CA PRO A 327 5.55 20.01 -7.21
C PRO A 327 4.98 19.82 -8.62
N ILE A 328 5.71 19.09 -9.46
CA ILE A 328 5.11 18.43 -10.63
C ILE A 328 4.25 17.29 -10.08
N THR A 329 2.94 17.48 -10.05
CA THR A 329 2.04 16.61 -9.28
C THR A 329 1.63 15.37 -10.04
N TRP A 330 1.64 14.21 -9.36
CA TRP A 330 1.00 12.99 -9.84
C TRP A 330 -0.50 12.98 -9.52
N ALA A 331 -0.87 13.36 -8.30
CA ALA A 331 -2.25 13.50 -7.86
C ALA A 331 -2.77 14.94 -8.02
N ALA A 332 -4.00 15.18 -7.57
CA ALA A 332 -4.56 16.51 -7.48
C ALA A 332 -4.32 17.10 -6.08
N ASP A 333 -3.05 17.43 -5.76
CA ASP A 333 -2.66 17.96 -4.44
C ASP A 333 -3.44 19.24 -4.11
N SER A 334 -3.71 19.48 -2.83
CA SER A 334 -4.39 20.70 -2.35
C SER A 334 -3.61 21.97 -2.73
N SER A 335 -4.27 23.13 -2.72
CA SER A 335 -3.59 24.43 -2.80
C SER A 335 -2.96 24.84 -1.47
N ASN A 336 -3.46 24.30 -0.36
CA ASN A 336 -2.97 24.53 1.01
C ASN A 336 -2.29 23.25 1.53
N MET A 337 -1.10 23.40 2.13
CA MET A 337 -0.38 22.28 2.74
C MET A 337 -1.09 21.79 4.01
N ILE A 338 -1.04 20.48 4.25
CA ILE A 338 -1.69 19.85 5.39
C ILE A 338 -1.02 18.50 5.71
N SER A 339 -0.74 18.30 6.99
CA SER A 339 -0.43 17.00 7.59
C SER A 339 -1.56 16.61 8.54
N ILE A 340 -1.96 15.33 8.52
CA ILE A 340 -3.03 14.80 9.38
C ILE A 340 -2.44 13.86 10.43
N ILE A 341 -3.12 13.77 11.58
CA ILE A 341 -2.72 12.91 12.70
C ILE A 341 -3.96 12.51 13.51
N GLY A 342 -3.90 11.34 14.14
CA GLY A 342 -4.83 10.94 15.20
C GLY A 342 -5.82 9.86 14.79
N GLU A 343 -7.04 9.95 15.32
CA GLU A 343 -8.13 9.01 15.06
C GLU A 343 -9.25 9.69 14.26
N TYR A 344 -9.64 9.06 13.15
CA TYR A 344 -10.65 9.57 12.24
C TYR A 344 -12.04 9.69 12.90
N GLN A 345 -12.34 8.77 13.83
CA GLN A 345 -13.62 8.75 14.54
C GLN A 345 -13.77 9.84 15.60
N TRP A 346 -12.71 10.60 15.90
CA TRP A 346 -12.80 11.67 16.89
C TRP A 346 -13.79 12.74 16.46
N SER A 347 -14.65 13.10 17.41
CA SER A 347 -15.71 14.07 17.23
C SER A 347 -15.47 15.30 18.10
N ASP A 348 -15.53 15.14 19.42
CA ASP A 348 -15.15 16.19 20.36
C ASP A 348 -13.63 16.21 20.56
N MET A 349 -13.00 17.36 20.34
CA MET A 349 -11.54 17.48 20.39
C MET A 349 -11.09 18.87 20.81
N LYS A 350 -9.92 18.94 21.45
CA LYS A 350 -9.15 20.17 21.67
C LYS A 350 -7.79 19.98 21.02
N ILE A 351 -7.49 20.82 20.04
CA ILE A 351 -6.20 20.88 19.35
C ILE A 351 -5.51 22.16 19.81
N GLN A 352 -4.22 22.07 20.12
CA GLN A 352 -3.39 23.21 20.48
C GLN A 352 -2.04 23.05 19.80
N CYS A 353 -1.54 24.11 19.16
CA CYS A 353 -0.25 24.11 18.48
C CYS A 353 0.34 25.52 18.51
N ASP A 354 1.65 25.62 18.76
CA ASP A 354 2.39 26.84 18.54
C ASP A 354 2.76 26.93 17.06
N VAL A 355 2.51 28.10 16.45
CA VAL A 355 2.67 28.31 15.02
C VAL A 355 3.51 29.55 14.75
N TYR A 356 4.24 29.51 13.64
CA TYR A 356 5.12 30.58 13.18
C TYR A 356 4.87 30.81 11.68
N ILE A 357 4.58 32.06 11.30
CA ILE A 357 4.37 32.44 9.90
C ILE A 357 5.63 33.11 9.37
N GLU A 358 6.36 32.45 8.48
CA GLU A 358 7.62 33.01 7.95
C GLU A 358 7.45 34.07 6.87
N THR A 359 6.33 34.06 6.14
CA THR A 359 6.15 34.96 4.98
C THR A 359 5.36 36.21 5.39
N PRO A 360 5.95 37.41 5.32
CA PRO A 360 5.24 38.66 5.57
C PRO A 360 4.08 38.90 4.61
N ASP A 361 3.06 39.64 5.06
CA ASP A 361 1.87 40.14 4.35
C ASP A 361 0.92 39.12 3.72
N ARG A 362 1.41 37.94 3.32
CA ARG A 362 0.64 36.92 2.56
C ARG A 362 0.74 35.53 3.17
N GLY A 363 1.60 35.31 4.16
CA GLY A 363 1.71 34.04 4.85
C GLY A 363 0.48 33.76 5.71
N GLY A 364 0.11 32.48 5.82
CA GLY A 364 -0.96 32.03 6.68
C GLY A 364 -0.78 30.57 7.06
N VAL A 365 -1.31 30.22 8.24
CA VAL A 365 -1.24 28.88 8.84
C VAL A 365 -2.59 28.55 9.46
N PHE A 366 -2.83 27.26 9.71
CA PHE A 366 -4.05 26.81 10.35
C PHE A 366 -3.83 25.58 11.22
N ILE A 367 -4.72 25.40 12.20
CA ILE A 367 -4.97 24.11 12.85
C ILE A 367 -6.37 23.64 12.48
N ALA A 368 -6.58 22.33 12.39
CA ALA A 368 -7.84 21.78 11.92
C ALA A 368 -8.26 20.52 12.67
N GLY A 369 -9.57 20.35 12.83
CA GLY A 369 -10.18 19.14 13.38
C GLY A 369 -11.25 18.58 12.45
N ARG A 370 -11.54 17.28 12.61
CA ARG A 370 -12.55 16.53 11.80
C ARG A 370 -12.29 16.57 10.30
N ILE A 371 -11.03 16.54 9.89
CA ILE A 371 -10.66 16.41 8.49
C ILE A 371 -11.12 15.04 7.97
N ASN A 372 -12.05 15.02 7.04
CA ASN A 372 -12.77 13.80 6.65
C ASN A 372 -12.22 13.07 5.41
N LYS A 373 -11.23 13.65 4.71
CA LYS A 373 -10.64 13.05 3.51
C LYS A 373 -9.15 13.37 3.44
N GLY A 374 -8.38 12.43 2.89
CA GLY A 374 -6.96 12.58 2.57
C GLY A 374 -6.57 11.85 1.29
N GLY A 375 -5.26 11.66 1.11
CA GLY A 375 -4.64 11.00 -0.05
C GLY A 375 -5.03 11.67 -1.37
N ILE A 376 -5.35 10.85 -2.37
CA ILE A 376 -5.79 11.32 -3.70
C ILE A 376 -7.06 12.21 -3.67
N LEU A 377 -7.81 12.20 -2.56
CA LEU A 377 -9.04 12.97 -2.36
C LEU A 377 -8.85 14.23 -1.48
N ILE A 378 -7.62 14.60 -1.13
CA ILE A 378 -7.33 15.68 -0.17
C ILE A 378 -7.97 17.02 -0.53
N ARG A 379 -8.11 17.35 -1.82
CA ARG A 379 -8.82 18.58 -2.27
C ARG A 379 -10.27 18.67 -1.82
N SER A 380 -10.90 17.53 -1.55
CA SER A 380 -12.30 17.46 -1.09
C SER A 380 -12.42 17.42 0.43
N ALA A 381 -11.32 17.62 1.17
CA ALA A 381 -11.31 17.59 2.62
C ALA A 381 -12.22 18.66 3.22
N ARG A 382 -13.12 18.22 4.10
CA ARG A 382 -13.97 19.06 4.95
C ARG A 382 -13.64 18.82 6.41
N GLY A 383 -13.94 19.82 7.23
CA GLY A 383 -13.71 19.81 8.67
C GLY A 383 -13.91 21.20 9.25
N VAL A 384 -13.26 21.48 10.38
CA VAL A 384 -13.21 22.83 10.95
C VAL A 384 -11.76 23.28 10.94
N LEU A 385 -11.46 24.31 10.15
CA LEU A 385 -10.11 24.83 9.98
C LEU A 385 -10.04 26.25 10.52
N PHE A 386 -9.13 26.50 11.47
CA PHE A 386 -8.91 27.82 12.07
C PHE A 386 -7.61 28.41 11.53
N TRP A 387 -7.74 29.43 10.68
CA TRP A 387 -6.67 30.09 9.96
C TRP A 387 -6.31 31.43 10.60
N ILE A 388 -5.02 31.74 10.64
CA ILE A 388 -4.50 33.09 10.89
C ILE A 388 -3.55 33.49 9.76
N PHE A 389 -3.50 34.79 9.47
CA PHE A 389 -2.71 35.36 8.39
C PHE A 389 -1.85 36.51 8.89
N SER A 390 -0.66 36.64 8.32
CA SER A 390 0.33 37.69 8.62
C SER A 390 -0.12 39.12 8.32
N ASN A 391 -1.25 39.29 7.62
CA ASN A 391 -1.89 40.59 7.37
C ASN A 391 -2.86 41.04 8.48
N GLY A 392 -2.87 40.36 9.63
CA GLY A 392 -3.75 40.69 10.75
C GLY A 392 -5.20 40.24 10.58
N SER A 393 -5.43 39.12 9.89
CA SER A 393 -6.77 38.53 9.72
C SER A 393 -6.83 37.07 10.16
N TYR A 394 -8.04 36.60 10.49
CA TYR A 394 -8.33 35.20 10.77
C TYR A 394 -9.56 34.73 9.99
N ARG A 395 -9.64 33.42 9.74
CA ARG A 395 -10.81 32.77 9.14
C ARG A 395 -11.09 31.44 9.82
N VAL A 396 -12.35 31.04 9.87
CA VAL A 396 -12.76 29.66 10.18
C VAL A 396 -13.53 29.11 9.00
N THR A 397 -13.09 28.00 8.43
CA THR A 397 -13.70 27.41 7.22
C THR A 397 -14.18 25.98 7.45
N GLY A 398 -15.14 25.55 6.63
CA GLY A 398 -15.72 24.20 6.60
C GLY A 398 -14.98 23.22 5.68
N ASP A 399 -14.03 23.72 4.90
CA ASP A 399 -13.29 22.96 3.89
C ASP A 399 -11.87 23.52 3.72
N LEU A 400 -10.98 22.64 3.23
CA LEU A 400 -9.56 22.94 3.02
C LEU A 400 -9.33 23.94 1.88
N ALA A 401 -10.24 24.03 0.90
CA ALA A 401 -10.14 25.02 -0.18
C ALA A 401 -10.55 26.44 0.29
N GLY A 402 -11.19 26.54 1.46
CA GLY A 402 -11.62 27.79 2.06
C GLY A 402 -12.82 28.42 1.35
N TRP A 403 -13.67 27.62 0.70
CA TRP A 403 -14.86 28.10 -0.01
C TRP A 403 -16.06 28.34 0.92
N ILE A 404 -16.17 27.54 1.98
CA ILE A 404 -17.20 27.62 3.00
C ILE A 404 -16.61 28.32 4.22
N THR A 405 -17.02 29.56 4.47
CA THR A 405 -16.56 30.34 5.62
C THR A 405 -17.61 30.33 6.73
N TYR A 406 -17.25 29.85 7.92
CA TYR A 406 -18.08 29.93 9.11
C TYR A 406 -17.98 31.30 9.79
N THR A 407 -16.77 31.86 9.89
CA THR A 407 -16.54 33.23 10.35
C THR A 407 -15.20 33.76 9.82
N ALA A 408 -15.03 35.07 9.87
CA ALA A 408 -13.77 35.75 9.58
C ALA A 408 -13.71 37.08 10.34
N GLY A 409 -12.51 37.60 10.58
CA GLY A 409 -12.33 38.89 11.23
C GLY A 409 -10.88 39.34 11.27
N SER A 410 -10.62 40.43 11.98
CA SER A 410 -9.29 40.97 12.22
C SER A 410 -8.71 40.44 13.53
N VAL A 411 -7.39 40.29 13.58
CA VAL A 411 -6.65 39.84 14.75
C VAL A 411 -5.23 40.40 14.71
N GLU A 412 -4.59 40.63 15.86
CA GLU A 412 -3.22 41.13 15.94
C GLU A 412 -2.20 40.01 15.67
N VAL A 413 -2.09 39.61 14.40
CA VAL A 413 -1.14 38.61 13.89
C VAL A 413 -0.24 39.23 12.82
N THR A 414 1.06 39.00 12.93
CA THR A 414 2.07 39.37 11.94
C THR A 414 2.97 38.16 11.61
N ALA A 415 3.87 38.31 10.64
CA ALA A 415 4.87 37.29 10.34
C ALA A 415 6.02 37.34 11.36
N GLU A 416 6.82 36.28 11.38
CA GLU A 416 8.05 36.16 12.18
C GLU A 416 7.83 36.21 13.70
N VAL A 417 6.62 35.91 14.16
CA VAL A 417 6.22 35.85 15.58
C VAL A 417 5.55 34.52 15.87
N TRP A 418 5.85 33.94 17.03
CA TRP A 418 5.19 32.73 17.54
C TRP A 418 3.83 33.05 18.17
N TYR A 419 2.84 32.21 17.87
CA TYR A 419 1.50 32.28 18.44
C TYR A 419 1.03 30.91 18.88
N THR A 420 0.26 30.83 19.97
CA THR A 420 -0.40 29.58 20.36
C THR A 420 -1.83 29.58 19.86
N LEU A 421 -2.16 28.67 18.94
CA LEU A 421 -3.52 28.42 18.49
C LEU A 421 -4.16 27.33 19.32
N THR A 422 -5.41 27.54 19.76
CA THR A 422 -6.25 26.49 20.35
C THR A 422 -7.59 26.43 19.61
N LEU A 423 -7.95 25.24 19.13
CA LEU A 423 -9.24 24.93 18.51
C LEU A 423 -9.94 23.85 19.34
N LYS A 424 -11.16 24.14 19.80
CA LYS A 424 -11.99 23.19 20.55
C LYS A 424 -13.33 23.00 19.85
N ILE A 425 -13.61 21.76 19.47
CA ILE A 425 -14.83 21.38 18.75
C ILE A 425 -15.68 20.52 19.68
N LYS A 426 -16.95 20.89 19.85
CA LYS A 426 -17.96 20.10 20.56
C LYS A 426 -19.15 19.83 19.63
N VAL A 427 -19.41 18.57 19.29
CA VAL A 427 -20.63 18.16 18.55
C VAL A 427 -21.85 18.50 19.38
N THR A 428 -21.83 18.15 20.67
CA THR A 428 -22.98 18.31 21.55
C THR A 428 -23.20 19.78 21.82
N GLY A 429 -24.30 20.31 21.26
CA GLY A 429 -24.63 21.74 21.26
C GLY A 429 -24.11 22.53 20.06
N ARG A 430 -23.45 21.88 19.08
CA ARG A 430 -22.89 22.47 17.85
C ARG A 430 -22.01 23.69 18.13
N LYS A 431 -20.99 23.53 18.99
CA LYS A 431 -20.17 24.64 19.44
C LYS A 431 -18.73 24.48 18.99
N ILE A 432 -18.20 25.53 18.38
CA ILE A 432 -16.78 25.65 18.07
C ILE A 432 -16.24 26.82 18.89
N TYR A 433 -15.13 26.58 19.55
CA TYR A 433 -14.40 27.56 20.33
C TYR A 433 -12.98 27.66 19.78
N PHE A 434 -12.47 28.86 19.68
CA PHE A 434 -11.07 29.09 19.34
C PHE A 434 -10.47 30.17 20.21
N LEU A 435 -9.18 30.01 20.48
CA LEU A 435 -8.35 30.95 21.21
C LEU A 435 -7.04 31.13 20.46
N LEU A 436 -6.53 32.35 20.51
CA LEU A 436 -5.20 32.73 20.04
C LEU A 436 -4.51 33.41 21.23
N ASP A 437 -3.39 32.89 21.71
CA ASP A 437 -2.57 33.57 22.71
C ASP A 437 -1.36 34.24 22.03
N PRO A 438 -0.96 35.46 22.46
CA PRO A 438 -1.42 36.21 23.63
C PRO A 438 -2.69 37.07 23.43
N VAL A 439 -3.22 37.11 22.20
CA VAL A 439 -4.35 37.97 21.82
C VAL A 439 -5.67 37.32 22.27
N LYS A 440 -6.00 37.39 23.56
CA LYS A 440 -7.20 36.77 24.18
C LYS A 440 -8.51 37.09 23.44
N ASN A 441 -8.80 36.33 22.39
CA ASN A 441 -10.02 36.38 21.62
C ASN A 441 -10.71 35.03 21.78
N PHE A 442 -11.73 34.98 22.64
CA PHE A 442 -12.61 33.84 22.78
C PHE A 442 -13.85 34.10 21.92
N LEU A 443 -13.99 33.39 20.79
CA LEU A 443 -15.23 33.43 20.02
C LEU A 443 -15.91 32.06 20.10
N GLU A 444 -17.19 32.06 20.50
CA GLU A 444 -18.07 30.90 20.39
C GLU A 444 -18.84 31.01 19.08
N LEU A 445 -18.74 29.98 18.22
CA LEU A 445 -19.57 29.86 17.03
C LEU A 445 -20.54 28.70 17.18
N ILE A 446 -21.78 28.94 16.73
CA ILE A 446 -22.81 27.92 16.54
C ILE A 446 -23.06 27.80 15.04
N PRO A 447 -22.29 26.99 14.31
CA PRO A 447 -22.52 26.80 12.87
C PRO A 447 -23.75 25.92 12.61
N ASP A 448 -24.49 26.25 11.55
CA ASP A 448 -25.52 25.39 10.99
C ASP A 448 -24.88 24.25 10.19
N GLY A 449 -25.11 23.00 10.61
CA GLY A 449 -24.78 21.80 9.83
C GLY A 449 -23.36 21.22 9.99
N ILE A 450 -22.82 21.14 11.22
CA ILE A 450 -21.62 20.30 11.53
C ILE A 450 -21.93 18.81 11.37
#